data_AF-A0A7I7M4F3-F1
#
_entry.id   AF-A0A7I7M4F3-F1
#
_cell.length_a   1.000
_cell.length_b   1.000
_cell.length_c   1.000
_cell.angle_alpha   90.00
_cell.angle_beta   90.00
_cell.angle_gamma   90.00
#
_symmetry.space_group_name_H-M   'P 1'
#
loop_
_entity.id
_entity.type
_entity.pdbx_description
1 polymer ?
#
loop_
_entity_poly.entity_id
_entity_poly.type
_entity_poly.pdbx_seq_one_letter_code
_entity_poly.pdbx_strand_id
1 'polypeptide(L)'
;MVARSPAMSGYIRNQATSAGLVNLVVNPAIDWLTSRHKPPQPVWGLDGLVVNFVITSLVLSTLVGAFAAWGLRREARAGRLSVPEAPQRGWLAGLALGTGAATVTVAAMWLLHSIGVTTLSLLSLMLFKAVYSGVLGFLVAHSVIARWVS
;
A
#
# COMPACT_ATOMS: atom_id res chain seq x y z
N MET A 1 15.39 17.84 16.90
CA MET A 1 15.02 17.36 15.55
C MET A 1 15.78 18.19 14.54
N VAL A 2 16.69 17.59 13.78
CA VAL A 2 17.36 18.31 12.67
C VAL A 2 16.33 18.46 11.56
N ALA A 3 16.13 19.69 11.06
CA ALA A 3 15.18 19.94 9.99
C ALA A 3 15.61 19.18 8.72
N ARG A 4 14.67 18.46 8.09
CA ARG A 4 14.94 17.75 6.82
C ARG A 4 15.27 18.74 5.72
N SER A 5 16.21 18.39 4.86
CA SER A 5 16.52 19.22 3.69
C SER A 5 15.31 19.31 2.73
N PRO A 6 15.17 20.41 1.96
CA PRO A 6 14.13 20.54 0.94
C PRO A 6 14.15 19.40 -0.09
N ALA A 7 15.36 18.97 -0.48
CA ALA A 7 15.56 17.85 -1.40
C ALA A 7 15.00 16.53 -0.85
N MET A 8 15.24 16.23 0.44
CA MET A 8 14.71 15.03 1.08
C MET A 8 13.18 15.06 1.17
N SER A 9 12.61 16.21 1.57
CA SER A 9 11.15 16.37 1.67
C SER A 9 10.48 16.23 0.30
N GLY A 10 11.08 16.80 -0.75
CA GLY A 10 10.62 16.63 -2.13
C GLY A 10 10.71 15.18 -2.61
N TYR A 11 11.80 14.48 -2.28
CA TYR A 11 11.96 13.07 -2.61
C TYR A 11 10.89 12.18 -1.96
N ILE A 12 10.68 12.33 -0.64
CA ILE A 12 9.65 11.57 0.10
C ILE A 12 8.29 11.77 -0.56
N ARG A 13 7.90 13.03 -0.83
CA ARG A 13 6.62 13.35 -1.45
C ARG A 13 6.50 12.70 -2.82
N ASN A 14 7.50 12.87 -3.70
CA ASN A 14 7.44 12.33 -5.05
C ASN A 14 7.37 10.80 -5.06
N GLN A 15 8.15 10.11 -4.22
CA GLN A 15 8.11 8.65 -4.12
C GLN A 15 6.79 8.15 -3.55
N ALA A 16 6.29 8.77 -2.47
CA ALA A 16 5.02 8.39 -1.86
C ALA A 16 3.85 8.63 -2.81
N THR A 17 3.79 9.78 -3.47
CA THR A 17 2.77 10.10 -4.48
C THR A 17 2.83 9.13 -5.65
N SER A 18 4.02 8.85 -6.18
CA SER A 18 4.18 7.87 -7.28
C SER A 18 3.71 6.48 -6.86
N ALA A 19 4.11 6.00 -5.68
CA ALA A 19 3.68 4.71 -5.15
C ALA A 19 2.15 4.64 -4.97
N GLY A 20 1.54 5.71 -4.47
CA GLY A 20 0.09 5.80 -4.34
C GLY A 20 -0.62 5.79 -5.70
N LEU A 21 -0.21 6.62 -6.65
CA LEU A 21 -0.84 6.69 -7.98
C LEU A 21 -0.72 5.38 -8.75
N VAL A 22 0.45 4.74 -8.73
CA VAL A 22 0.64 3.43 -9.36
C VAL A 22 -0.31 2.41 -8.75
N ASN A 23 -0.39 2.34 -7.42
CA ASN A 23 -1.26 1.37 -6.76
C ASN A 23 -2.74 1.66 -6.93
N LEU A 24 -3.12 2.93 -7.03
CA LEU A 24 -4.48 3.37 -7.32
C LEU A 24 -4.97 2.86 -8.67
N VAL A 25 -4.09 2.71 -9.65
CA VAL A 25 -4.44 2.23 -11.00
C VAL A 25 -4.24 0.72 -11.14
N VAL A 26 -3.10 0.20 -10.68
CA VAL A 26 -2.70 -1.19 -10.94
C VAL A 26 -3.60 -2.19 -10.19
N ASN A 27 -3.95 -1.92 -8.92
CA ASN A 27 -4.77 -2.85 -8.15
C ASN A 27 -6.20 -3.03 -8.70
N PRO A 28 -6.97 -1.97 -9.03
CA PRO A 28 -8.27 -2.16 -9.66
C PRO A 28 -8.15 -2.74 -11.08
N ALA A 29 -7.08 -2.46 -11.82
CA ALA A 29 -6.84 -3.10 -13.11
C ALA A 29 -6.65 -4.62 -12.98
N ILE A 30 -5.94 -5.08 -11.95
CA ILE A 30 -5.82 -6.51 -11.63
C ILE A 30 -7.20 -7.10 -11.29
N ASP A 31 -8.02 -6.42 -10.49
CA ASP A 31 -9.38 -6.90 -10.17
C ASP A 31 -10.26 -6.99 -11.42
N TRP A 32 -10.19 -6.01 -12.31
CA TRP A 32 -10.89 -6.07 -13.60
C TRP A 32 -10.45 -7.28 -14.42
N LEU A 33 -9.13 -7.47 -14.59
CA LEU A 33 -8.59 -8.57 -15.40
C LEU A 33 -8.94 -9.95 -14.83
N THR A 34 -9.00 -10.08 -13.50
CA THR A 34 -9.21 -11.37 -12.82
C THR A 34 -10.67 -11.67 -12.52
N SER A 35 -11.54 -10.65 -12.48
CA SER A 35 -12.91 -10.78 -11.94
C SER A 35 -14.02 -10.24 -12.84
N ARG A 36 -13.72 -9.67 -14.03
CA ARG A 36 -14.75 -9.13 -14.96
C ARG A 36 -15.82 -10.11 -15.44
N HIS A 37 -15.58 -11.42 -15.34
CA HIS A 37 -16.55 -12.45 -15.71
C HIS A 37 -17.10 -13.21 -14.50
N LYS A 38 -16.82 -12.74 -13.27
CA LYS A 38 -17.26 -13.37 -12.03
C LYS A 38 -18.52 -12.69 -11.50
N PRO A 39 -19.38 -13.42 -10.75
CA PRO A 39 -20.49 -12.80 -10.02
C PRO A 39 -19.96 -11.81 -8.95
N PRO A 40 -20.85 -10.98 -8.36
CA PRO A 40 -20.51 -10.11 -7.24
C PRO A 40 -19.74 -10.85 -6.14
N GLN A 41 -18.67 -10.24 -5.65
CA GLN A 41 -17.75 -10.89 -4.74
C GLN A 41 -18.32 -10.91 -3.32
N PRO A 42 -18.39 -12.06 -2.64
CA PRO A 42 -18.87 -12.11 -1.26
C PRO A 42 -17.89 -11.45 -0.30
N VAL A 43 -18.38 -10.92 0.81
CA VAL A 43 -17.52 -10.33 1.86
C VAL A 43 -16.55 -11.38 2.41
N TRP A 44 -17.09 -12.56 2.72
CA TRP A 44 -16.37 -13.71 3.27
C TRP A 44 -16.21 -14.83 2.25
N GLY A 45 -15.28 -15.75 2.51
CA GLY A 45 -14.95 -16.88 1.63
C GLY A 45 -13.55 -16.76 1.04
N LEU A 46 -13.03 -17.86 0.47
CA LEU A 46 -11.68 -17.91 -0.10
C LEU A 46 -11.52 -16.96 -1.29
N ASP A 47 -12.56 -16.82 -2.10
CA ASP A 47 -12.65 -15.84 -3.17
C ASP A 47 -13.30 -14.52 -2.72
N GLY A 48 -13.36 -14.24 -1.41
CA GLY A 48 -14.07 -13.11 -0.84
C GLY A 48 -13.25 -11.82 -0.74
N LEU A 49 -13.94 -10.72 -0.43
CA LEU A 49 -13.35 -9.38 -0.25
C LEU A 49 -12.26 -9.38 0.82
N VAL A 50 -12.49 -10.05 1.95
CA VAL A 50 -11.53 -10.11 3.05
C VAL A 50 -10.19 -10.67 2.58
N VAL A 51 -10.19 -11.82 1.89
CA VAL A 51 -8.97 -12.43 1.38
C VAL A 51 -8.32 -11.53 0.34
N ASN A 52 -9.10 -10.96 -0.58
CA ASN A 52 -8.61 -10.05 -1.61
C ASN A 52 -7.85 -8.84 -1.01
N PHE A 53 -8.44 -8.17 -0.03
CA PHE A 53 -7.84 -7.01 0.61
C PHE A 53 -6.70 -7.37 1.55
N VAL A 54 -6.76 -8.49 2.28
CA VAL A 54 -5.64 -8.96 3.13
C VAL A 54 -4.41 -9.25 2.27
N ILE A 55 -4.56 -10.04 1.20
CA ILE A 55 -3.46 -10.34 0.28
C ILE A 55 -2.91 -9.06 -0.32
N THR A 56 -3.80 -8.17 -0.79
CA THR A 56 -3.40 -6.86 -1.34
C THR A 56 -2.58 -6.08 -0.32
N SER A 57 -3.05 -5.97 0.93
CA SER A 57 -2.37 -5.22 1.99
C SER A 57 -0.98 -5.75 2.27
N LEU A 58 -0.82 -7.07 2.36
CA LEU A 58 0.45 -7.71 2.65
C LEU A 58 1.42 -7.57 1.47
N VAL A 59 0.99 -7.94 0.27
CA VAL A 59 1.83 -7.97 -0.93
C VAL A 59 2.22 -6.55 -1.35
N LEU A 60 1.23 -5.65 -1.49
CA LEU A 60 1.46 -4.26 -1.86
C LEU A 60 2.42 -3.60 -0.89
N SER A 61 2.15 -3.66 0.40
CA SER A 61 2.95 -2.94 1.39
C SER A 61 4.37 -3.49 1.46
N THR A 62 4.55 -4.81 1.36
CA THR A 62 5.87 -5.44 1.33
C THR A 62 6.67 -4.97 0.11
N LEU A 63 6.08 -4.99 -1.09
CA LEU A 63 6.72 -4.56 -2.33
C LEU A 63 7.04 -3.06 -2.31
N VAL A 64 6.08 -2.23 -1.93
CA VAL A 64 6.27 -0.77 -1.82
C VAL A 64 7.38 -0.46 -0.81
N GLY A 65 7.40 -1.11 0.35
CA GLY A 65 8.45 -0.93 1.34
C GLY A 65 9.83 -1.38 0.82
N ALA A 66 9.89 -2.50 0.08
CA ALA A 66 11.12 -2.97 -0.54
C ALA A 66 11.68 -1.96 -1.56
N PHE A 67 10.82 -1.48 -2.47
CA PHE A 67 11.20 -0.53 -3.51
C PHE A 67 11.53 0.84 -2.94
N ALA A 68 10.81 1.32 -1.93
CA ALA A 68 11.10 2.58 -1.26
C ALA A 68 12.49 2.57 -0.60
N ALA A 69 12.83 1.53 0.15
CA ALA A 69 14.16 1.39 0.75
C ALA A 69 15.26 1.18 -0.31
N TRP A 70 14.98 0.44 -1.38
CA TRP A 70 15.92 0.29 -2.49
C TRP A 70 16.17 1.61 -3.22
N GLY A 71 15.13 2.37 -3.51
CA GLY A 71 15.20 3.69 -4.14
C GLY A 71 16.03 4.65 -3.30
N LEU A 72 15.74 4.76 -2.01
CA LEU A 72 16.49 5.62 -1.09
C LEU A 72 17.97 5.23 -1.02
N ARG A 73 18.29 3.92 -0.94
CA ARG A 73 19.68 3.42 -1.01
C ARG A 73 20.37 3.78 -2.33
N ARG A 74 19.66 3.75 -3.45
CA ARG A 74 20.22 4.07 -4.76
C ARG A 74 20.55 5.56 -4.84
N GLU A 75 19.65 6.43 -4.39
CA GLU A 75 19.87 7.88 -4.35
C GLU A 75 21.00 8.27 -3.39
N ALA A 76 21.09 7.60 -2.24
CA ALA A 76 22.18 7.79 -1.28
C ALA A 76 23.54 7.40 -1.87
N ARG A 77 23.63 6.22 -2.50
CA ARG A 77 24.86 5.77 -3.16
C ARG A 77 25.30 6.66 -4.32
N ALA A 78 24.35 7.36 -4.95
CA ALA A 78 24.63 8.33 -5.99
C ALA A 78 25.00 9.73 -5.45
N GLY A 79 25.06 9.91 -4.13
CA GLY A 79 25.38 11.19 -3.49
C GLY A 79 24.29 12.26 -3.62
N ARG A 80 23.09 11.90 -4.10
CA ARG A 80 21.97 12.86 -4.30
C ARG A 80 21.18 13.13 -3.04
N LEU A 81 21.20 12.18 -2.09
CA LEU A 81 20.54 12.30 -0.79
C LEU A 81 21.50 11.90 0.32
N SER A 82 21.46 12.61 1.43
CA SER A 82 22.15 12.24 2.66
C SER A 82 21.20 11.46 3.57
N VAL A 83 21.62 10.28 3.99
CA VAL A 83 20.93 9.41 4.95
C VAL A 83 21.94 8.99 6.03
N PRO A 84 21.58 9.03 7.32
CA PRO A 84 22.47 8.63 8.41
C PRO A 84 22.92 7.17 8.30
N GLU A 85 22.01 6.30 7.86
CA GLU A 85 22.26 4.87 7.71
C GLU A 85 21.71 4.36 6.39
N ALA A 86 22.35 3.33 5.83
CA ALA A 86 21.88 2.68 4.62
C ALA A 86 20.53 1.99 4.88
N PRO A 87 19.44 2.33 4.15
CA PRO A 87 18.14 1.73 4.41
C PRO A 87 18.15 0.21 4.24
N GLN A 88 17.80 -0.53 5.29
CA GLN A 88 17.72 -1.99 5.25
C GLN A 88 16.30 -2.49 5.48
N ARG A 89 16.01 -3.70 4.98
CA ARG A 89 14.79 -4.45 5.32
C ARG A 89 13.49 -3.64 5.15
N GLY A 90 13.41 -2.78 4.13
CA GLY A 90 12.20 -1.99 3.85
C GLY A 90 10.96 -2.86 3.62
N TRP A 91 11.15 -4.07 3.11
CA TRP A 91 10.11 -5.08 2.96
C TRP A 91 9.50 -5.52 4.31
N LEU A 92 10.29 -5.62 5.39
CA LEU A 92 9.76 -5.94 6.73
C LEU A 92 8.92 -4.81 7.30
N ALA A 93 9.38 -3.57 7.12
CA ALA A 93 8.61 -2.39 7.53
C ALA A 93 7.30 -2.30 6.73
N GLY A 94 7.38 -2.56 5.41
CA GLY A 94 6.21 -2.69 4.55
C GLY A 94 5.26 -3.79 5.00
N LEU A 95 5.78 -4.98 5.30
CA LEU A 95 4.98 -6.10 5.79
C LEU A 95 4.28 -5.76 7.11
N ALA A 96 4.98 -5.15 8.07
CA ALA A 96 4.40 -4.76 9.35
C ALA A 96 3.24 -3.76 9.17
N LEU A 97 3.42 -2.74 8.31
CA LEU A 97 2.36 -1.80 7.96
C LEU A 97 1.20 -2.48 7.23
N GLY A 98 1.52 -3.40 6.31
CA GLY A 98 0.54 -4.21 5.59
C GLY A 98 -0.27 -5.11 6.49
N THR A 99 0.34 -5.71 7.52
CA THR A 99 -0.36 -6.49 8.54
C THR A 99 -1.30 -5.61 9.36
N GLY A 100 -0.86 -4.42 9.76
CA GLY A 100 -1.75 -3.45 10.43
C GLY A 100 -2.96 -3.09 9.56
N ALA A 101 -2.73 -2.79 8.28
CA ALA A 101 -3.79 -2.46 7.33
C ALA A 101 -4.72 -3.65 7.05
N ALA A 102 -4.19 -4.88 6.98
CA ALA A 102 -4.97 -6.10 6.86
C ALA A 102 -5.91 -6.29 8.06
N THR A 103 -5.42 -6.10 9.29
CA THR A 103 -6.25 -6.18 10.51
C THR A 103 -7.38 -5.15 10.49
N VAL A 104 -7.08 -3.89 10.14
CA VAL A 104 -8.09 -2.83 10.00
C VAL A 104 -9.12 -3.20 8.94
N THR A 105 -8.68 -3.79 7.82
CA THR A 105 -9.58 -4.19 6.74
C THR A 105 -10.50 -5.34 7.18
N VAL A 106 -9.99 -6.35 7.89
CA VAL A 106 -10.82 -7.43 8.44
C VAL A 106 -11.91 -6.87 9.36
N ALA A 107 -11.55 -5.93 10.24
CA ALA A 107 -12.52 -5.27 11.12
C ALA A 107 -13.57 -4.46 10.34
N ALA A 108 -13.15 -3.71 9.31
CA ALA A 108 -14.06 -2.97 8.44
C ALA A 108 -15.02 -3.90 7.67
N MET A 109 -14.53 -5.03 7.16
CA MET A 109 -15.37 -6.02 6.46
C MET A 109 -16.36 -6.70 7.41
N TRP A 110 -15.97 -6.92 8.66
CA TRP A 110 -16.88 -7.41 9.69
C TRP A 110 -18.01 -6.43 9.99
N LEU A 111 -17.70 -5.12 10.08
CA LEU A 111 -18.71 -4.07 10.23
C LEU A 111 -19.65 -3.96 9.02
N LEU A 112 -19.12 -4.05 7.79
CA LEU A 112 -19.95 -4.09 6.58
C LEU A 112 -20.90 -5.29 6.61
N HIS A 113 -20.41 -6.45 7.03
CA HIS A 113 -21.22 -7.64 7.15
C HIS A 113 -22.32 -7.52 8.20
N SER A 114 -22.04 -6.87 9.34
CA SER A 114 -23.02 -6.71 10.42
C SER A 114 -24.19 -5.79 10.05
N ILE A 115 -24.02 -4.88 9.09
CA ILE A 115 -25.09 -4.04 8.55
C ILE A 115 -25.79 -4.64 7.31
N GLY A 116 -25.53 -5.92 7.02
CA GLY A 116 -26.23 -6.68 5.97
C GLY A 116 -25.57 -6.64 4.59
N VAL A 117 -24.38 -6.04 4.43
CA VAL A 117 -23.64 -6.12 3.16
C VAL A 117 -23.00 -7.50 3.07
N THR A 118 -23.44 -8.30 2.10
CA THR A 118 -22.94 -9.68 1.92
C THR A 118 -22.10 -9.84 0.65
N THR A 119 -22.28 -8.97 -0.35
CA THR A 119 -21.52 -8.97 -1.60
C THR A 119 -21.23 -7.53 -2.08
N LEU A 120 -20.22 -7.37 -2.92
CA LEU A 120 -19.96 -6.13 -3.67
C LEU A 120 -19.92 -6.39 -5.17
N SER A 121 -20.47 -5.44 -5.93
CA SER A 121 -20.27 -5.40 -7.39
C SER A 121 -18.79 -5.15 -7.72
N LEU A 122 -18.36 -5.57 -8.91
CA LEU A 122 -16.99 -5.35 -9.38
C LEU A 122 -16.62 -3.86 -9.44
N LEU A 123 -17.53 -3.00 -9.90
CA LEU A 123 -17.27 -1.57 -9.96
C LEU A 123 -17.05 -0.99 -8.56
N SER A 124 -17.90 -1.33 -7.60
CA SER A 124 -17.75 -0.90 -6.21
C SER A 124 -16.43 -1.40 -5.62
N LEU A 125 -16.10 -2.69 -5.83
CA LEU A 125 -14.83 -3.28 -5.41
C LEU A 125 -13.64 -2.49 -5.98
N MET A 126 -13.63 -2.23 -7.29
CA MET A 126 -12.54 -1.52 -7.95
C MET A 126 -12.37 -0.10 -7.40
N LEU A 127 -13.46 0.64 -7.18
CA LEU A 127 -13.40 2.00 -6.63
C LEU A 127 -12.84 2.00 -5.20
N PHE A 128 -13.35 1.12 -4.32
CA PHE A 128 -12.84 1.00 -2.97
C PHE A 128 -11.37 0.57 -2.97
N LYS A 129 -11.02 -0.40 -3.80
CA LYS A 129 -9.66 -0.91 -3.89
C LYS A 129 -8.70 0.14 -4.42
N ALA A 130 -9.09 0.94 -5.42
CA ALA A 130 -8.28 2.04 -5.95
C ALA A 130 -7.90 3.05 -4.87
N VAL A 131 -8.89 3.52 -4.11
CA VAL A 131 -8.65 4.48 -3.01
C VAL A 131 -7.81 3.83 -1.93
N TYR A 132 -8.17 2.61 -1.51
CA TYR A 132 -7.47 1.87 -0.47
C TYR A 132 -5.99 1.60 -0.81
N SER A 133 -5.72 1.00 -1.97
CA SER A 133 -4.36 0.67 -2.41
C SER A 133 -3.54 1.92 -2.68
N GLY A 134 -4.15 2.98 -3.19
CA GLY A 134 -3.49 4.26 -3.40
C GLY A 134 -3.05 4.92 -2.10
N VAL A 135 -3.96 5.02 -1.13
CA VAL A 135 -3.65 5.57 0.21
C VAL A 135 -2.62 4.70 0.91
N LEU A 136 -2.80 3.38 0.91
CA LEU A 136 -1.86 2.45 1.55
C LEU A 136 -0.46 2.53 0.92
N GLY A 137 -0.37 2.54 -0.41
CA GLY A 137 0.90 2.68 -1.13
C GLY A 137 1.62 3.99 -0.79
N PHE A 138 0.89 5.09 -0.72
CA PHE A 138 1.42 6.38 -0.28
C PHE A 138 1.97 6.31 1.16
N LEU A 139 1.14 5.84 2.10
CA LEU A 139 1.48 5.79 3.52
C LEU A 139 2.69 4.88 3.79
N VAL A 140 2.74 3.72 3.12
CA VAL A 140 3.85 2.78 3.26
C VAL A 140 5.14 3.38 2.73
N ALA A 141 5.15 3.92 1.50
CA ALA A 141 6.33 4.54 0.93
C ALA A 141 6.83 5.72 1.80
N HIS A 142 5.90 6.60 2.22
CA HIS A 142 6.22 7.71 3.09
C HIS A 142 6.86 7.23 4.40
N SER A 143 6.19 6.33 5.12
CA SER A 143 6.61 5.86 6.45
C SER A 143 7.95 5.12 6.40
N VAL A 144 8.14 4.28 5.37
CA VAL A 144 9.38 3.52 5.21
C VAL A 144 10.56 4.45 4.94
N ILE A 145 10.41 5.45 4.07
CA ILE A 145 11.49 6.42 3.79
C ILE A 145 11.72 7.31 5.01
N ALA A 146 10.65 7.86 5.59
CA ALA A 146 10.69 8.77 6.73
C ALA A 146 11.47 8.20 7.93
N ARG A 147 11.34 6.90 8.19
CA ARG A 147 12.05 6.20 9.28
C ARG A 147 13.58 6.30 9.21
N TRP A 148 14.14 6.48 8.02
CA TRP A 148 15.60 6.51 7.81
C TRP A 148 16.15 7.94 7.72
N VAL A 149 15.31 8.96 7.87
CA VAL A 149 15.65 10.38 7.65
C VAL A 149 15.01 11.29 8.71
N SER A 150 14.44 10.69 9.76
CA SER A 150 13.96 11.34 10.99
C SER A 150 15.01 11.26 12.08
#